data_AF-A0A1V4SBV4-F1
#
_entry.id   AF-A0A1V4SBV4-F1
#
_cell.length_a   1.000
_cell.length_b   1.000
_cell.length_c   1.000
_cell.angle_alpha   90.00
_cell.angle_beta   90.00
_cell.angle_gamma   90.00
#
_symmetry.space_group_name_H-M   'P 1'
#
loop_
_entity.id
_entity.type
_entity.pdbx_description
1 polymer ?
#
loop_
_entity_poly.entity_id
_entity_poly.type
_entity_poly.pdbx_seq_one_letter_code
_entity_poly.pdbx_strand_id
1 'polypeptide(L)'
;MITKFHTIVRALCDPAEGKKALTGIHACRQFAPAEDDRISVFRNLNAAFLISLCGPAHPAFQTAEKYLSEKQGTRGCKQAAAFYVQARELITREFVGRARNDKAFAQKVTALCDWVQGQEYSPGRAVNPDQVWEVFFPEGVGLLADKEGHIRALREKRIISIEHLNPYPMTAKELLFTANALLTVPPHDLEIEPLHLPARVRKGIEQAMEEDQLFWYDHPVQIGTNLHKNEIVYGLRELNRAIAFEKKRKTIDGRTKVCCVLSVSVTHRGLR
;
A
#
# COMPACT_ATOMS: atom_id res chain seq x y z
N MET A 1 26.85 8.70 4.36
CA MET A 1 25.68 7.87 4.02
C MET A 1 24.43 8.70 3.81
N ILE A 2 24.01 9.51 4.80
CA ILE A 2 22.85 10.40 4.65
C ILE A 2 22.94 11.35 3.44
N THR A 3 24.11 11.91 3.16
CA THR A 3 24.35 12.72 1.96
C THR A 3 24.12 11.94 0.66
N LYS A 4 24.48 10.65 0.64
CA LYS A 4 24.25 9.78 -0.52
C LYS A 4 22.75 9.51 -0.70
N PHE A 5 22.04 9.23 0.39
CA PHE A 5 20.59 9.09 0.39
C PHE A 5 19.91 10.33 -0.20
N HIS A 6 20.22 11.52 0.32
CA HIS A 6 19.70 12.80 -0.19
C HIS A 6 19.98 12.99 -1.68
N THR A 7 21.20 12.67 -2.13
CA THR A 7 21.60 12.76 -3.54
C THR A 7 20.77 11.85 -4.43
N ILE A 8 20.56 10.60 -3.99
CA ILE A 8 19.75 9.61 -4.72
C ILE A 8 18.30 10.06 -4.79
N VAL A 9 17.69 10.47 -3.67
CA VAL A 9 16.29 10.94 -3.65
C VAL A 9 16.12 12.17 -4.54
N ARG A 10 17.09 13.09 -4.54
CA ARG A 10 17.10 14.24 -5.43
C ARG A 10 17.08 13.80 -6.90
N ALA A 11 17.89 12.83 -7.29
CA ALA A 11 17.86 12.29 -8.66
C ALA A 11 16.52 11.62 -9.01
N LEU A 12 15.87 10.98 -8.03
CA LEU A 12 14.57 10.34 -8.20
C LEU A 12 13.42 11.34 -8.42
N CYS A 13 13.38 12.43 -7.67
CA CYS A 13 12.18 13.28 -7.53
C CYS A 13 12.38 14.76 -7.90
N ASP A 14 13.61 15.26 -7.91
CA ASP A 14 13.87 16.68 -8.19
C ASP A 14 15.35 16.97 -8.54
N PRO A 15 15.84 16.46 -9.68
CA PRO A 15 17.24 16.62 -10.04
C PRO A 15 17.55 18.08 -10.37
N ALA A 16 18.85 18.39 -10.45
CA ALA A 16 19.30 19.72 -10.85
C ALA A 16 18.75 20.13 -12.24
N GLU A 17 18.68 21.44 -12.46
CA GLU A 17 18.11 22.04 -13.67
C GLU A 17 18.72 21.45 -14.95
N GLY A 18 17.87 21.14 -15.93
CA GLY A 18 18.27 20.49 -17.19
C GLY A 18 18.30 18.95 -17.15
N LYS A 19 18.13 18.31 -15.98
CA LYS A 19 17.98 16.85 -15.85
C LYS A 19 16.51 16.45 -15.69
N LYS A 20 16.12 15.29 -16.25
CA LYS A 20 14.80 14.68 -16.00
C LYS A 20 14.84 13.90 -14.69
N ALA A 21 13.75 13.85 -13.94
CA ALA A 21 13.67 13.00 -12.75
C ALA A 21 13.55 11.53 -13.17
N LEU A 22 14.22 10.62 -12.46
CA LEU A 22 14.17 9.17 -12.78
C LEU A 22 12.75 8.61 -12.68
N THR A 23 11.94 9.13 -11.76
CA THR A 23 10.54 8.72 -11.57
C THR A 23 9.56 9.49 -12.46
N GLY A 24 10.02 10.53 -13.16
CA GLY A 24 9.16 11.51 -13.83
C GLY A 24 8.47 12.51 -12.90
N ILE A 25 8.58 12.35 -11.58
CA ILE A 25 8.06 13.28 -10.58
C ILE A 25 9.03 14.45 -10.44
N HIS A 26 8.51 15.69 -10.49
CA HIS A 26 9.26 16.91 -10.19
C HIS A 26 8.62 17.61 -9.00
N ALA A 27 9.13 17.35 -7.80
CA ALA A 27 8.50 17.80 -6.56
C ALA A 27 8.41 19.34 -6.46
N CYS A 28 9.49 20.07 -6.77
CA CYS A 28 9.47 21.54 -6.73
C CYS A 28 8.48 22.16 -7.71
N ARG A 29 8.20 21.52 -8.86
CA ARG A 29 7.17 22.01 -9.80
C ARG A 29 5.75 21.87 -9.27
N GLN A 30 5.53 20.98 -8.31
CA GLN A 30 4.23 20.77 -7.66
C GLN A 30 4.11 21.55 -6.35
N PHE A 31 5.20 22.16 -5.87
CA PHE A 31 5.22 22.84 -4.59
C PHE A 31 4.90 24.32 -4.76
N ALA A 32 3.62 24.67 -4.60
CA ALA A 32 3.12 26.05 -4.60
C ALA A 32 2.43 26.36 -3.26
N PRO A 33 3.21 26.63 -2.18
CA PRO A 33 2.69 26.72 -0.81
C PRO A 33 1.68 27.85 -0.55
N ALA A 34 1.54 28.78 -1.50
CA ALA A 34 0.55 29.85 -1.44
C ALA A 34 -0.88 29.39 -1.77
N GLU A 35 -1.05 28.24 -2.43
CA GLU A 35 -2.36 27.67 -2.75
C GLU A 35 -2.93 26.94 -1.51
N ASP A 36 -4.13 27.33 -1.09
CA ASP A 36 -4.72 26.96 0.20
C ASP A 36 -6.01 26.12 0.12
N ASP A 37 -6.52 25.86 -1.09
CA ASP A 37 -7.62 24.93 -1.27
C ASP A 37 -7.23 23.51 -0.85
N ARG A 38 -8.23 22.68 -0.51
CA ARG A 38 -8.00 21.35 0.06
C ARG A 38 -7.11 20.48 -0.84
N ILE A 39 -7.33 20.48 -2.16
CA ILE A 39 -6.57 19.62 -3.08
C ILE A 39 -5.13 20.09 -3.15
N SER A 40 -4.93 21.40 -3.30
CA SER A 40 -3.59 22.00 -3.36
C SER A 40 -2.81 21.83 -2.07
N VAL A 41 -3.47 21.89 -0.90
CA VAL A 41 -2.82 21.61 0.39
C VAL A 41 -2.21 20.21 0.42
N PHE A 42 -2.95 19.18 0.00
CA PHE A 42 -2.44 17.80 -0.02
C PHE A 42 -1.37 17.60 -1.10
N ARG A 43 -1.52 18.22 -2.28
CA ARG A 43 -0.45 18.24 -3.29
C ARG A 43 0.84 18.86 -2.73
N ASN A 44 0.72 20.00 -2.05
CA ASN A 44 1.84 20.70 -1.43
C ASN A 44 2.47 19.90 -0.28
N LEU A 45 1.68 19.17 0.52
CA LEU A 45 2.21 18.27 1.55
C LEU A 45 3.07 17.15 0.94
N ASN A 46 2.58 16.52 -0.13
CA ASN A 46 3.32 15.47 -0.84
C ASN A 46 4.63 16.02 -1.42
N ALA A 47 4.56 17.18 -2.08
CA ALA A 47 5.74 17.82 -2.67
C ALA A 47 6.75 18.24 -1.59
N ALA A 48 6.30 18.85 -0.50
CA ALA A 48 7.16 19.24 0.63
C ALA A 48 7.84 18.03 1.28
N PHE A 49 7.10 16.92 1.45
CA PHE A 49 7.67 15.67 1.94
C PHE A 49 8.81 15.16 1.04
N LEU A 50 8.59 15.07 -0.28
CA LEU A 50 9.64 14.64 -1.22
C LEU A 50 10.85 15.58 -1.23
N ILE A 51 10.62 16.90 -1.19
CA ILE A 51 11.68 17.90 -1.10
C ILE A 51 12.48 17.75 0.20
N SER A 52 11.81 17.51 1.33
CA SER A 52 12.49 17.29 2.62
C SER A 52 13.40 16.06 2.60
N LEU A 53 13.05 15.01 1.88
CA LEU A 53 13.90 13.83 1.70
C LEU A 53 15.14 14.10 0.81
N CYS A 54 15.11 15.15 -0.02
CA CYS A 54 16.27 15.58 -0.81
C CYS A 54 17.35 16.29 0.03
N GLY A 55 17.03 16.64 1.28
CA GLY A 55 17.95 17.20 2.26
C GLY A 55 18.31 18.68 2.09
N PRO A 56 19.12 19.24 3.01
CA PRO A 56 19.35 20.70 3.14
C PRO A 56 20.00 21.39 1.93
N ALA A 57 20.65 20.62 1.05
CA ALA A 57 21.24 21.15 -0.18
C ALA A 57 20.21 21.42 -1.29
N HIS A 58 18.95 21.02 -1.09
CA HIS A 58 17.87 21.33 -2.02
C HIS A 58 17.38 22.77 -1.83
N PRO A 59 17.24 23.60 -2.90
CA PRO A 59 16.89 25.01 -2.76
C PRO A 59 15.58 25.27 -1.99
N ALA A 60 14.58 24.41 -2.19
CA ALA A 60 13.28 24.51 -1.53
C ALA A 60 13.20 23.82 -0.15
N PHE A 61 14.30 23.25 0.37
CA PHE A 61 14.29 22.44 1.58
C PHE A 61 13.71 23.18 2.80
N GLN A 62 14.22 24.38 3.10
CA GLN A 62 13.78 25.14 4.27
C GLN A 62 12.30 25.54 4.18
N THR A 63 11.84 25.91 2.98
CA THR A 63 10.43 26.25 2.74
C THR A 63 9.51 25.04 2.90
N ALA A 64 9.92 23.87 2.39
CA ALA A 64 9.19 22.63 2.54
C ALA A 64 9.09 22.18 4.01
N GLU A 65 10.20 22.26 4.75
CA GLU A 65 10.25 21.97 6.18
C GLU A 65 9.31 22.85 6.99
N LYS A 66 9.38 24.17 6.74
CA LYS A 66 8.50 25.15 7.38
C LYS A 66 7.04 24.84 7.07
N TYR A 67 6.71 24.56 5.81
CA TYR A 67 5.35 24.22 5.40
C TYR A 67 4.82 22.97 6.12
N LEU A 68 5.61 21.89 6.19
CA LEU A 68 5.22 20.68 6.94
C LEU A 68 4.98 20.99 8.42
N SER A 69 5.89 21.74 9.04
CA SER A 69 5.78 22.12 10.46
C SER A 69 4.54 22.96 10.75
N GLU A 70 4.22 23.94 9.90
CA GLU A 70 3.03 24.78 10.06
C GLU A 70 1.73 23.97 9.90
N LYS A 71 1.70 23.03 8.95
CA LYS A 71 0.51 22.20 8.69
C LYS A 71 0.24 21.17 9.78
N GLN A 72 1.22 20.83 10.63
CA GLN A 72 0.96 20.03 11.85
C GLN A 72 0.02 20.74 12.84
N GLY A 73 -0.10 22.07 12.79
CA GLY A 73 -1.05 22.84 13.59
C GLY A 73 -2.42 23.05 12.92
N THR A 74 -2.58 22.68 11.65
CA THR A 74 -3.74 23.09 10.82
C THR A 74 -4.84 22.01 10.81
N ARG A 75 -6.07 22.40 11.15
CA ARG A 75 -7.23 21.49 11.09
C ARG A 75 -7.44 20.98 9.65
N GLY A 76 -7.77 19.70 9.50
CA GLY A 76 -8.00 19.05 8.20
C GLY A 76 -6.75 18.42 7.55
N CYS A 77 -5.53 18.83 7.96
CA CYS A 77 -4.30 18.25 7.42
C CYS A 77 -3.22 17.93 8.48
N LYS A 78 -3.46 18.26 9.76
CA LYS A 78 -2.59 17.97 10.91
C LYS A 78 -2.03 16.55 10.93
N GLN A 79 -2.90 15.53 10.78
CA GLN A 79 -2.48 14.13 10.85
C GLN A 79 -1.57 13.75 9.68
N ALA A 80 -1.90 14.19 8.46
CA ALA A 80 -1.08 13.93 7.27
C ALA A 80 0.29 14.62 7.37
N ALA A 81 0.33 15.89 7.82
CA ALA A 81 1.59 16.60 8.03
C ALA A 81 2.45 15.93 9.11
N ALA A 82 1.85 15.52 10.23
CA ALA A 82 2.57 14.80 11.29
C ALA A 82 3.10 13.45 10.83
N PHE A 83 2.31 12.71 10.04
CA PHE A 83 2.74 11.48 9.40
C PHE A 83 3.96 11.70 8.51
N TYR A 84 3.98 12.73 7.67
CA TYR A 84 5.13 12.99 6.78
C TYR A 84 6.40 13.36 7.54
N VAL A 85 6.31 14.17 8.60
CA VAL A 85 7.46 14.49 9.44
C VAL A 85 8.03 13.22 10.10
N GLN A 86 7.16 12.38 10.65
CA GLN A 86 7.56 11.12 11.27
C GLN A 86 8.13 10.13 10.25
N ALA A 87 7.49 9.97 9.09
CA ALA A 87 7.92 9.08 8.02
C ALA A 87 9.32 9.44 7.53
N ARG A 88 9.60 10.73 7.34
CA ARG A 88 10.94 11.21 6.94
C ARG A 88 12.02 10.79 7.94
N GLU A 89 11.76 10.93 9.23
CA GLU A 89 12.69 10.52 10.29
C GLU A 89 12.92 9.00 10.30
N LEU A 90 11.83 8.22 10.18
CA LEU A 90 11.89 6.76 10.16
C LEU A 90 12.64 6.24 8.94
N ILE A 91 12.30 6.72 7.74
CA ILE A 91 12.97 6.36 6.48
C ILE A 91 14.47 6.66 6.58
N THR A 92 14.82 7.87 7.03
CA THR A 92 16.21 8.29 7.16
C THR A 92 16.97 7.40 8.14
N ARG A 93 16.37 7.11 9.29
CA ARG A 93 16.97 6.27 10.33
C ARG A 93 17.17 4.84 9.84
N GLU A 94 16.16 4.26 9.21
CA GLU A 94 16.20 2.90 8.67
C GLU A 94 17.26 2.78 7.58
N PHE A 95 17.25 3.68 6.61
CA PHE A 95 18.20 3.67 5.49
C PHE A 95 19.65 3.79 5.98
N VAL A 96 19.93 4.78 6.83
CA VAL A 96 21.27 4.99 7.40
C VAL A 96 21.66 3.84 8.33
N GLY A 97 20.73 3.33 9.14
CA GLY A 97 20.96 2.20 10.03
C GLY A 97 21.32 0.94 9.27
N ARG A 98 20.55 0.58 8.23
CA ARG A 98 20.83 -0.56 7.36
C ARG A 98 22.19 -0.42 6.69
N ALA A 99 22.50 0.74 6.11
CA ALA A 99 23.79 0.98 5.47
C ALA A 99 24.99 1.03 6.43
N ARG A 100 24.77 1.19 7.73
CA ARG A 100 25.83 1.02 8.74
C ARG A 100 26.06 -0.45 9.07
N ASN A 101 24.99 -1.25 9.10
CA ASN A 101 25.02 -2.63 9.57
C ASN A 101 25.24 -3.66 8.44
N ASP A 102 24.99 -3.28 7.19
CA ASP A 102 25.10 -4.13 6.00
C ASP A 102 26.05 -3.49 4.99
N LYS A 103 27.27 -4.05 4.88
CA LYS A 103 28.31 -3.59 3.95
C LYS A 103 27.91 -3.75 2.49
N ALA A 104 27.19 -4.81 2.14
CA ALA A 104 26.75 -5.06 0.77
C ALA A 104 25.70 -4.02 0.35
N PHE A 105 24.75 -3.71 1.24
CA PHE A 105 23.81 -2.62 1.02
C PHE A 105 24.52 -1.26 0.90
N ALA A 106 25.49 -0.98 1.77
CA ALA A 106 26.27 0.27 1.70
C ALA A 106 27.03 0.45 0.37
N GLN A 107 27.55 -0.65 -0.19
CA GLN A 107 28.19 -0.67 -1.51
C GLN A 107 27.18 -0.36 -2.62
N LYS A 108 26.01 -1.01 -2.62
CA LYS A 108 24.92 -0.73 -3.58
C LYS A 108 24.47 0.73 -3.54
N VAL A 109 24.29 1.29 -2.34
CA VAL A 109 23.96 2.72 -2.17
C VAL A 109 25.06 3.62 -2.72
N THR A 110 26.33 3.24 -2.55
CA THR A 110 27.46 4.00 -3.10
C THR A 110 27.46 3.95 -4.62
N ALA A 111 27.34 2.76 -5.21
CA ALA A 111 27.27 2.59 -6.66
C ALA A 111 26.10 3.38 -7.27
N LEU A 112 24.91 3.32 -6.64
CA LEU A 112 23.77 4.10 -7.10
C LEU A 112 24.01 5.62 -6.99
N CYS A 113 24.62 6.08 -5.91
CA CYS A 113 24.99 7.49 -5.74
C CYS A 113 25.97 7.96 -6.83
N ASP A 114 27.00 7.17 -7.08
CA ASP A 114 28.03 7.50 -8.08
C ASP A 114 27.42 7.51 -9.50
N TRP A 115 26.51 6.56 -9.79
CA TRP A 115 25.78 6.51 -11.05
C TRP A 115 24.88 7.73 -11.28
N VAL A 116 24.09 8.16 -10.27
CA VAL A 116 23.24 9.36 -10.42
C VAL A 116 24.03 10.67 -10.50
N GLN A 117 25.25 10.70 -9.94
CA GLN A 117 26.13 11.87 -9.98
C GLN A 117 26.98 11.92 -11.25
N GLY A 118 27.34 10.77 -11.82
CA GLY A 118 28.20 10.67 -13.00
C GLY A 118 27.58 11.20 -14.30
N GLN A 119 28.45 11.41 -15.31
CA GLN A 119 28.04 11.79 -16.68
C GLN A 119 27.25 10.68 -17.40
N GLU A 120 27.22 9.47 -16.85
CA GLU A 120 26.39 8.37 -17.36
C GLU A 120 24.89 8.70 -17.34
N TYR A 121 24.49 9.63 -16.47
CA TYR A 121 23.15 10.20 -16.46
C TYR A 121 23.01 11.34 -17.47
N SER A 122 22.94 10.97 -18.75
CA SER A 122 22.66 11.88 -19.86
C SER A 122 21.15 11.88 -20.17
N PRO A 123 20.51 13.05 -20.39
CA PRO A 123 19.12 13.13 -20.81
C PRO A 123 18.91 12.34 -22.12
N GLY A 124 18.11 11.27 -22.07
CA GLY A 124 17.79 10.42 -23.24
C GLY A 124 18.35 9.00 -23.20
N ARG A 125 19.26 8.66 -22.27
CA ARG A 125 19.66 7.27 -22.04
C ARG A 125 18.56 6.52 -21.29
N ALA A 126 18.21 5.31 -21.75
CA ALA A 126 17.27 4.45 -21.05
C ALA A 126 17.81 4.14 -19.65
N VAL A 127 17.07 4.53 -18.61
CA VAL A 127 17.38 4.18 -17.22
C VAL A 127 17.18 2.68 -17.07
N ASN A 128 18.19 1.96 -16.60
CA ASN A 128 17.98 0.59 -16.13
C ASN A 128 17.34 0.66 -14.73
N PRO A 129 16.07 0.29 -14.56
CA PRO A 129 15.41 0.34 -13.26
C PRO A 129 16.10 -0.56 -12.22
N ASP A 130 16.82 -1.60 -12.64
CA ASP A 130 17.54 -2.51 -11.74
C ASP A 130 18.52 -1.77 -10.83
N GLN A 131 19.17 -0.70 -11.31
CA GLN A 131 20.11 0.08 -10.49
C GLN A 131 19.42 0.75 -9.30
N VAL A 132 18.18 1.22 -9.49
CA VAL A 132 17.36 1.79 -8.41
C VAL A 132 16.77 0.68 -7.55
N TRP A 133 16.28 -0.39 -8.17
CA TRP A 133 15.67 -1.53 -7.50
C TRP A 133 16.65 -2.27 -6.59
N GLU A 134 17.94 -2.37 -6.93
CA GLU A 134 18.94 -2.97 -6.05
C GLU A 134 19.00 -2.35 -4.64
N VAL A 135 18.60 -1.08 -4.50
CA VAL A 135 18.55 -0.36 -3.23
C VAL A 135 17.13 -0.33 -2.64
N PHE A 136 16.12 0.00 -3.45
CA PHE A 136 14.75 0.27 -2.96
C PHE A 136 13.75 -0.87 -3.16
N PHE A 137 14.03 -1.82 -4.06
CA PHE A 137 13.20 -2.99 -4.31
C PHE A 137 14.03 -4.19 -4.82
N PRO A 138 14.90 -4.78 -3.98
CA PRO A 138 15.88 -5.77 -4.44
C PRO A 138 15.26 -7.01 -5.08
N GLU A 139 14.05 -7.38 -4.66
CA GLU A 139 13.28 -8.50 -5.21
C GLU A 139 12.81 -8.27 -6.65
N GLY A 140 12.82 -7.03 -7.13
CA GLY A 140 12.45 -6.66 -8.50
C GLY A 140 13.60 -6.73 -9.49
N VAL A 141 14.85 -6.83 -9.04
CA VAL A 141 16.03 -6.79 -9.92
C VAL A 141 15.96 -7.92 -10.94
N GLY A 142 16.07 -7.59 -12.23
CA GLY A 142 16.01 -8.55 -13.34
C GLY A 142 14.59 -8.99 -13.74
N LEU A 143 13.55 -8.50 -13.05
CA LEU A 143 12.16 -8.90 -13.31
C LEU A 143 11.67 -8.49 -14.70
N LEU A 144 12.14 -7.35 -15.22
CA LEU A 144 11.81 -6.92 -16.59
C LEU A 144 12.59 -7.71 -17.66
N ALA A 145 13.78 -8.20 -17.33
CA ALA A 145 14.61 -8.96 -18.26
C ALA A 145 14.13 -10.41 -18.41
N ASP A 146 13.67 -11.04 -17.31
CA ASP A 146 13.20 -12.44 -17.31
C ASP A 146 11.96 -12.63 -16.43
N LYS A 147 10.84 -12.03 -16.84
CA LYS A 147 9.57 -12.14 -16.12
C LYS A 147 9.12 -13.60 -15.92
N GLU A 148 9.22 -14.43 -16.96
CA GLU A 148 8.75 -15.81 -16.93
C GLU A 148 9.63 -16.70 -16.04
N GLY A 149 10.95 -16.49 -16.03
CA GLY A 149 11.85 -17.15 -15.09
C GLY A 149 11.52 -16.79 -13.64
N HIS A 150 11.27 -15.51 -13.35
CA HIS A 150 10.86 -15.09 -12.00
C HIS A 150 9.51 -15.69 -11.58
N ILE A 151 8.54 -15.79 -12.49
CA ILE A 151 7.25 -16.47 -12.23
C ILE A 151 7.49 -17.94 -11.91
N ARG A 152 8.31 -18.64 -12.69
CA ARG A 152 8.64 -20.06 -12.43
C ARG A 152 9.35 -20.24 -11.10
N ALA A 153 10.39 -19.47 -10.82
CA ALA A 153 11.12 -19.54 -9.56
C ALA A 153 10.22 -19.25 -8.35
N LEU A 154 9.31 -18.26 -8.46
CA LEU A 154 8.34 -17.97 -7.42
C LEU A 154 7.36 -19.11 -7.21
N ARG A 155 6.88 -19.74 -8.30
CA ARG A 155 6.02 -20.91 -8.24
C ARG A 155 6.76 -22.06 -7.57
N GLU A 156 7.95 -22.41 -8.04
CA GLU A 156 8.79 -23.47 -7.48
C GLU A 156 9.05 -23.29 -5.98
N LYS A 157 9.42 -22.07 -5.56
CA LYS A 157 9.60 -21.73 -4.14
C LYS A 157 8.32 -21.89 -3.30
N ARG A 158 7.15 -21.75 -3.94
CA ARG A 158 5.83 -21.86 -3.31
C ARG A 158 5.15 -23.21 -3.62
N ILE A 159 5.82 -24.15 -4.29
CA ILE A 159 5.28 -25.49 -4.50
C ILE A 159 5.18 -26.14 -3.12
N ILE A 160 4.00 -26.68 -2.84
CA ILE A 160 3.78 -27.51 -1.67
C ILE A 160 3.81 -28.95 -2.16
N SER A 161 4.71 -29.74 -1.60
CA SER A 161 4.76 -31.18 -1.81
C SER A 161 3.79 -31.87 -0.86
N ILE A 162 2.88 -32.69 -1.40
CA ILE A 162 2.00 -33.54 -0.58
C ILE A 162 2.76 -34.84 -0.30
N GLU A 163 3.34 -34.96 0.90
CA GLU A 163 4.11 -36.15 1.28
C GLU A 163 3.21 -37.36 1.53
N HIS A 164 2.09 -37.15 2.20
CA HIS A 164 1.08 -38.16 2.47
C HIS A 164 -0.28 -37.50 2.65
N LEU A 165 -1.34 -38.24 2.36
CA LEU A 165 -2.69 -37.83 2.72
C LEU A 165 -2.90 -38.04 4.22
N ASN A 166 -3.71 -37.18 4.84
CA ASN A 166 -4.12 -37.39 6.22
C ASN A 166 -4.87 -38.74 6.32
N PRO A 167 -4.38 -39.72 7.12
CA PRO A 167 -5.01 -41.03 7.26
C PRO A 167 -6.41 -40.96 7.90
N TYR A 168 -6.70 -39.86 8.60
CA TYR A 168 -7.99 -39.56 9.21
C TYR A 168 -8.56 -38.29 8.56
N PRO A 169 -9.09 -38.38 7.33
CA PRO A 169 -9.58 -37.21 6.61
C PRO A 169 -10.70 -36.54 7.42
N MET A 170 -10.56 -35.24 7.63
CA MET A 170 -11.60 -34.45 8.31
C MET A 170 -12.89 -34.49 7.51
N THR A 171 -14.01 -34.66 8.20
CA THR A 171 -15.33 -34.57 7.61
C THR A 171 -15.82 -33.12 7.60
N ALA A 172 -16.79 -32.84 6.74
CA ALA A 172 -17.44 -31.52 6.67
C ALA A 172 -18.03 -31.02 8.00
N LYS A 173 -18.31 -31.94 8.94
CA LYS A 173 -18.86 -31.62 10.27
C LYS A 173 -17.78 -31.19 11.27
N GLU A 174 -16.52 -31.55 11.03
CA GLU A 174 -15.37 -31.23 11.87
C GLU A 174 -14.63 -29.97 11.40
N LEU A 175 -15.03 -29.42 10.25
CA LEU A 175 -14.44 -28.24 9.66
C LEU A 175 -15.18 -26.98 10.11
N LEU A 176 -14.45 -26.06 10.73
CA LEU A 176 -14.87 -24.69 10.99
C LEU A 176 -14.03 -23.74 10.13
N PHE A 177 -14.67 -23.10 9.16
CA PHE A 177 -14.03 -22.03 8.40
C PHE A 177 -14.23 -20.69 9.10
N THR A 178 -13.12 -20.02 9.42
CA THR A 178 -13.13 -18.66 9.93
C THR A 178 -12.71 -17.71 8.81
N ALA A 179 -13.51 -16.67 8.58
CA ALA A 179 -13.15 -15.60 7.67
C ALA A 179 -13.38 -14.24 8.34
N ASN A 180 -12.40 -13.35 8.18
CA ASN A 180 -12.51 -11.97 8.62
C ASN A 180 -13.07 -11.14 7.46
N ALA A 181 -14.26 -10.60 7.66
CA ALA A 181 -14.89 -9.63 6.79
C ALA A 181 -14.57 -8.23 7.31
N LEU A 182 -13.98 -7.41 6.46
CA LEU A 182 -13.69 -6.01 6.75
C LEU A 182 -14.77 -5.17 6.09
N LEU A 183 -15.51 -4.39 6.88
CA LEU A 183 -16.59 -3.52 6.36
C LEU A 183 -16.33 -2.06 6.68
N THR A 184 -16.70 -1.21 5.73
CA THR A 184 -16.68 0.25 5.90
C THR A 184 -17.96 0.89 5.37
N VAL A 185 -18.12 2.19 5.62
CA VAL A 185 -19.26 2.98 5.16
C VAL A 185 -19.44 2.87 3.65
N PRO A 186 -20.67 3.08 3.14
CA PRO A 186 -20.94 3.13 1.72
C PRO A 186 -20.06 4.11 0.93
N PRO A 187 -19.94 3.94 -0.39
CA PRO A 187 -19.44 4.97 -1.28
C PRO A 187 -20.21 6.30 -1.10
N HIS A 188 -19.52 7.43 -1.24
CA HIS A 188 -20.12 8.76 -1.03
C HIS A 188 -21.32 9.07 -1.94
N ASP A 189 -21.41 8.39 -3.09
CA ASP A 189 -22.46 8.56 -4.10
C ASP A 189 -23.59 7.53 -3.99
N LEU A 190 -23.54 6.63 -2.98
CA LEU A 190 -24.55 5.60 -2.81
C LEU A 190 -25.68 6.06 -1.88
N GLU A 191 -26.90 6.13 -2.40
CA GLU A 191 -28.11 6.25 -1.59
C GLU A 191 -28.36 4.94 -0.80
N ILE A 192 -28.69 5.05 0.49
CA ILE A 192 -28.85 3.88 1.37
C ILE A 192 -30.29 3.34 1.30
N GLU A 193 -31.27 4.21 1.05
CA GLU A 193 -32.69 3.89 0.96
C GLU A 193 -32.99 2.69 0.05
N PRO A 194 -32.40 2.59 -1.16
CA PRO A 194 -32.64 1.48 -2.09
C PRO A 194 -32.07 0.14 -1.64
N LEU A 195 -31.20 0.10 -0.62
CA LEU A 195 -30.57 -1.14 -0.13
C LEU A 195 -31.52 -2.02 0.68
N HIS A 196 -32.76 -1.58 0.95
CA HIS A 196 -33.79 -2.33 1.69
C HIS A 196 -33.29 -2.93 3.02
N LEU A 197 -32.38 -2.22 3.70
CA LEU A 197 -31.79 -2.67 4.95
C LEU A 197 -32.75 -2.50 6.13
N PRO A 198 -32.66 -3.35 7.17
CA PRO A 198 -33.42 -3.16 8.41
C PRO A 198 -33.16 -1.77 9.01
N ALA A 199 -34.20 -1.12 9.55
CA ALA A 199 -34.11 0.27 10.04
C ALA A 199 -32.97 0.51 11.04
N ARG A 200 -32.70 -0.46 11.92
CA ARG A 200 -31.57 -0.38 12.88
C ARG A 200 -30.21 -0.35 12.16
N VAL A 201 -30.04 -1.17 11.12
CA VAL A 201 -28.80 -1.24 10.34
C VAL A 201 -28.60 0.04 9.55
N ARG A 202 -29.67 0.53 8.90
CA ARG A 202 -29.66 1.81 8.18
C ARG A 202 -29.19 2.96 9.08
N LYS A 203 -29.81 3.11 10.25
CA LYS A 203 -29.43 4.16 11.20
C LYS A 203 -27.97 4.07 11.65
N GLY A 204 -27.45 2.86 11.87
CA GLY A 204 -26.03 2.67 12.21
C GLY A 204 -25.08 3.08 11.09
N ILE A 205 -25.46 2.82 9.84
CA ILE A 205 -24.70 3.25 8.66
C ILE A 205 -24.72 4.78 8.53
N GLU A 206 -25.91 5.40 8.62
CA GLU A 206 -26.07 6.85 8.57
C GLU A 206 -25.23 7.54 9.66
N GLN A 207 -25.24 7.01 10.88
CA GLN A 207 -24.40 7.50 11.97
C GLN A 207 -22.90 7.36 11.65
N ALA A 208 -22.49 6.19 11.13
CA ALA A 208 -21.11 5.94 10.78
C ALA A 208 -20.60 6.85 9.66
N MET A 209 -21.45 7.28 8.72
CA MET A 209 -21.07 8.21 7.65
C MET A 209 -20.75 9.62 8.15
N GLU A 210 -21.31 10.00 9.30
CA GLU A 210 -21.06 11.29 9.96
C GLU A 210 -19.89 11.22 10.97
N GLU A 211 -19.32 10.03 11.19
CA GLU A 211 -18.22 9.79 12.13
C GLU A 211 -16.85 9.82 11.41
N ASP A 212 -15.81 10.21 12.14
CA ASP A 212 -14.44 10.00 11.69
C ASP A 212 -14.08 8.49 11.72
N GLN A 213 -13.40 8.02 10.68
CA GLN A 213 -12.91 6.64 10.61
C GLN A 213 -11.91 6.34 11.74
N LEU A 214 -12.17 5.28 12.52
CA LEU A 214 -11.34 4.88 13.67
C LEU A 214 -10.25 3.87 13.31
N PHE A 215 -10.53 2.96 12.38
CA PHE A 215 -9.61 1.89 11.99
C PHE A 215 -9.33 1.90 10.50
N TRP A 216 -8.06 1.71 10.15
CA TRP A 216 -7.57 1.65 8.77
C TRP A 216 -7.17 0.22 8.45
N TYR A 217 -8.10 -0.51 7.83
CA TYR A 217 -7.82 -1.83 7.29
C TYR A 217 -7.39 -1.74 5.83
N ASP A 218 -6.66 -2.75 5.38
CA ASP A 218 -6.38 -2.92 3.95
C ASP A 218 -7.65 -3.42 3.25
N HIS A 219 -8.05 -2.76 2.16
CA HIS A 219 -9.20 -3.12 1.32
C HIS A 219 -10.52 -3.45 2.07
N PRO A 220 -11.06 -2.59 2.97
CA PRO A 220 -12.35 -2.85 3.58
C PRO A 220 -13.47 -2.78 2.53
N VAL A 221 -14.40 -3.73 2.57
CA VAL A 221 -15.52 -3.78 1.64
C VAL A 221 -16.55 -2.73 2.03
N GLN A 222 -16.85 -1.80 1.12
CA GLN A 222 -17.86 -0.76 1.36
C GLN A 222 -19.26 -1.38 1.32
N ILE A 223 -20.09 -1.03 2.31
CA ILE A 223 -21.49 -1.48 2.38
C ILE A 223 -22.26 -0.99 1.14
N GLY A 224 -23.09 -1.87 0.57
CA GLY A 224 -23.87 -1.56 -0.63
C GLY A 224 -23.09 -1.67 -1.95
N THR A 225 -21.80 -2.02 -1.91
CA THR A 225 -21.03 -2.36 -3.11
C THR A 225 -21.67 -3.53 -3.85
N ASN A 226 -21.66 -3.46 -5.18
CA ASN A 226 -22.10 -4.54 -6.06
C ASN A 226 -21.49 -5.90 -5.66
N LEU A 227 -22.32 -6.94 -5.57
CA LEU A 227 -21.91 -8.29 -5.16
C LEU A 227 -20.75 -8.86 -6.00
N HIS A 228 -20.61 -8.48 -7.27
CA HIS A 228 -19.50 -8.90 -8.12
C HIS A 228 -18.14 -8.31 -7.71
N LYS A 229 -18.16 -7.19 -6.98
CA LYS A 229 -16.98 -6.51 -6.43
C LYS A 229 -16.81 -6.76 -4.93
N ASN A 230 -17.70 -7.55 -4.32
CA ASN A 230 -17.67 -7.84 -2.90
C ASN A 230 -16.83 -9.10 -2.65
N GLU A 231 -15.62 -8.92 -2.14
CA GLU A 231 -14.67 -10.02 -1.92
C GLU A 231 -15.15 -11.05 -0.90
N ILE A 232 -15.95 -10.63 0.09
CA ILE A 232 -16.55 -11.54 1.07
C ILE A 232 -17.52 -12.51 0.36
N VAL A 233 -18.41 -11.97 -0.47
CA VAL A 233 -19.38 -12.76 -1.24
C VAL A 233 -18.66 -13.64 -2.27
N TYR A 234 -17.62 -13.11 -2.92
CA TYR A 234 -16.78 -13.89 -3.82
C TYR A 234 -16.18 -15.10 -3.11
N GLY A 235 -15.52 -14.90 -1.95
CA GLY A 235 -14.91 -15.97 -1.17
C GLY A 235 -15.92 -17.02 -0.72
N LEU A 236 -17.08 -16.61 -0.20
CA LEU A 236 -18.15 -17.53 0.21
C LEU A 236 -18.74 -18.31 -0.96
N ARG A 237 -18.85 -17.69 -2.14
CA ARG A 237 -19.32 -18.36 -3.36
C ARG A 237 -18.35 -19.44 -3.82
N GLU A 238 -17.05 -19.15 -3.82
CA GLU A 238 -16.04 -20.14 -4.20
C GLU A 238 -15.90 -21.26 -3.15
N LEU A 239 -16.04 -20.94 -1.86
CA LEU A 239 -16.18 -21.97 -0.81
C LEU A 239 -17.37 -22.89 -1.08
N ASN A 240 -18.55 -22.31 -1.38
CA ASN A 240 -19.74 -23.10 -1.69
C ASN A 240 -19.55 -23.97 -2.95
N ARG A 241 -18.83 -23.48 -3.97
CA ARG A 241 -18.46 -24.26 -5.15
C ARG A 241 -17.52 -25.42 -4.82
N ALA A 242 -16.52 -25.20 -3.98
CA ALA A 242 -15.63 -26.26 -3.51
C ALA A 242 -16.41 -27.36 -2.77
N ILE A 243 -17.31 -26.99 -1.86
CA ILE A 243 -18.17 -27.96 -1.16
C ILE A 243 -19.11 -28.69 -2.14
N ALA A 244 -19.65 -28.01 -3.15
CA ALA A 244 -20.48 -28.65 -4.17
C ALA A 244 -19.70 -29.67 -5.01
N PHE A 245 -18.43 -29.39 -5.31
CA PHE A 245 -17.54 -30.33 -5.98
C PHE A 245 -17.31 -31.60 -5.15
N GLU A 246 -17.02 -31.47 -3.86
CA GLU A 246 -16.86 -32.60 -2.95
C GLU A 246 -18.14 -33.43 -2.81
N LYS A 247 -19.31 -32.77 -2.72
CA LYS A 247 -20.61 -33.47 -2.74
C LYS A 247 -20.82 -34.31 -4.00
N LYS A 248 -20.44 -33.80 -5.17
CA LYS A 248 -20.52 -34.55 -6.44
C LYS A 248 -19.62 -35.78 -6.44
N ARG A 249 -18.45 -35.70 -5.79
CA ARG A 249 -17.54 -36.83 -5.59
C ARG A 249 -17.99 -37.80 -4.49
N LYS A 250 -19.10 -37.49 -3.80
CA LYS A 250 -19.65 -38.26 -2.67
C LYS A 250 -18.71 -38.37 -1.46
N THR A 251 -17.71 -37.48 -1.36
CA THR A 251 -16.84 -37.34 -0.18
C THR A 251 -17.54 -36.60 0.96
N ILE A 252 -18.48 -35.73 0.62
CA ILE A 252 -19.40 -35.07 1.56
C ILE A 252 -20.82 -35.49 1.21
N ASP A 253 -21.63 -35.85 2.22
CA ASP A 253 -23.05 -36.14 2.01
C ASP A 253 -23.79 -34.92 1.41
N GLY A 254 -24.68 -35.18 0.45
CA GLY A 254 -25.33 -34.14 -0.34
C GLY A 254 -26.14 -33.13 0.49
N ARG A 255 -26.67 -33.57 1.65
CA ARG A 255 -27.47 -32.75 2.57
C ARG A 255 -26.61 -32.00 3.59
N THR A 256 -25.36 -32.38 3.75
CA THR A 256 -24.46 -31.75 4.73
C THR A 256 -24.21 -30.28 4.39
N LYS A 257 -24.30 -29.41 5.40
CA LYS A 257 -23.91 -28.01 5.31
C LYS A 257 -22.66 -27.80 6.15
N VAL A 258 -21.66 -27.16 5.56
CA VAL A 258 -20.42 -26.78 6.27
C VAL A 258 -20.68 -25.54 7.10
N CYS A 259 -20.13 -25.50 8.31
CA CYS A 259 -20.19 -24.33 9.16
C CYS A 259 -19.10 -23.33 8.76
N CYS A 260 -19.49 -22.09 8.51
CA CYS A 260 -18.57 -20.97 8.33
C CYS A 260 -18.95 -19.87 9.31
N VAL A 261 -17.98 -19.45 10.11
CA VAL A 261 -18.12 -18.33 11.04
C VAL A 261 -17.42 -17.13 10.44
N LEU A 262 -18.21 -16.08 10.21
CA LEU A 262 -17.73 -14.80 9.71
C LEU A 262 -17.53 -13.86 10.90
N SER A 263 -16.29 -13.46 11.13
CA SER A 263 -15.95 -12.38 12.03
C SER A 263 -15.98 -11.08 11.23
N VAL A 264 -16.72 -10.07 11.69
CA VAL A 264 -16.82 -8.79 10.99
C VAL A 264 -16.06 -7.73 11.79
N SER A 265 -15.05 -7.13 11.16
CA SER A 265 -14.36 -5.94 11.69
C SER A 265 -14.81 -4.71 10.91
N VAL A 266 -15.03 -3.61 11.63
CA VAL A 266 -15.60 -2.38 11.06
C VAL A 266 -14.71 -1.18 11.31
N THR A 267 -14.73 -0.24 10.37
CA THR A 267 -13.87 0.96 10.39
C THR A 267 -14.41 2.08 11.28
N HIS A 268 -15.73 2.13 11.52
CA HIS A 268 -16.42 3.19 12.29
C HIS A 268 -17.14 2.61 13.52
N ARG A 269 -17.46 3.45 14.50
CA ARG A 269 -18.14 3.00 15.73
C ARG A 269 -19.61 2.71 15.47
N GLY A 270 -20.29 3.54 14.67
CA GLY A 270 -21.70 3.35 14.29
C GLY A 270 -22.01 2.04 13.56
N LEU A 271 -20.99 1.35 13.04
CA LEU A 271 -21.12 0.05 12.36
C LEU A 271 -21.05 -1.17 13.30
N ARG A 272 -20.85 -0.98 14.61
CA ARG A 272 -20.79 -2.06 15.61
C ARG A 272 -22.15 -2.51 16.12
#